data_AF-A0A349X7T0-F1
#
_entry.id   AF-A0A349X7T0-F1
#
_cell.length_a   1.000
_cell.length_b   1.000
_cell.length_c   1.000
_cell.angle_alpha   90.00
_cell.angle_beta   90.00
_cell.angle_gamma   90.00
#
_symmetry.space_group_name_H-M   'P 1'
#
loop_
_entity.id
_entity.type
_entity.pdbx_description
1 polymer ?
#
loop_
_entity_poly.entity_id
_entity_poly.type
_entity_poly.pdbx_seq_one_letter_code
_entity_poly.pdbx_strand_id
1 'polypeptide(L)'
;MPFIERVVVCVPDKLEAVYRSTTSSFQIQVVPESSVLLKEEISSFSALDHQRRNYLLRGRLIRSDIVDSQFIMTDDDARPLKPISLDIFIKDGRHRRYFFYDLAVWSSNQTEFDAGQIATCAVLDYENLEHLSYASHMPQIIDKAMFIETNDFFSRHAKNHPLCEWSTYFNYAPSISPEKFH
;
A
#
# COMPACT_ATOMS: atom_id res chain seq x y z
N MET A 1 0.04 -16.39 -8.96
CA MET A 1 0.73 -16.68 -7.70
C MET A 1 0.04 -17.88 -7.05
N PRO A 2 0.49 -19.12 -7.30
CA PRO A 2 -0.25 -20.33 -6.89
C PRO A 2 -0.35 -20.54 -5.37
N PHE A 3 0.51 -19.88 -4.60
CA PHE A 3 0.56 -19.97 -3.13
C PHE A 3 -0.42 -19.03 -2.41
N ILE A 4 -1.17 -18.20 -3.16
CA ILE A 4 -2.20 -17.33 -2.60
C ILE A 4 -3.53 -18.09 -2.59
N GLU A 5 -4.12 -18.23 -1.41
CA GLU A 5 -5.42 -18.93 -1.25
C GLU A 5 -6.58 -17.94 -1.05
N ARG A 6 -6.27 -16.75 -0.53
CA ARG A 6 -7.25 -15.75 -0.09
C ARG A 6 -6.86 -14.36 -0.57
N VAL A 7 -7.86 -13.58 -0.96
CA VAL A 7 -7.72 -12.18 -1.35
C VAL A 7 -8.65 -11.34 -0.50
N VAL A 8 -8.12 -10.31 0.14
CA VAL A 8 -8.92 -9.26 0.78
C VAL A 8 -9.01 -8.10 -0.20
N VAL A 9 -10.23 -7.67 -0.53
CA VAL A 9 -10.46 -6.56 -1.44
C VAL A 9 -11.32 -5.51 -0.77
N CYS A 10 -10.78 -4.28 -0.66
CA CYS A 10 -11.54 -3.12 -0.23
C CYS A 10 -12.22 -2.49 -1.45
N VAL A 11 -13.54 -2.29 -1.39
CA VAL A 11 -14.33 -1.84 -2.54
C VAL A 11 -15.30 -0.74 -2.15
N PRO A 12 -15.64 0.18 -3.07
CA PRO A 12 -16.77 1.07 -2.89
C PRO A 12 -18.04 0.29 -2.58
N ASP A 13 -18.85 0.77 -1.63
CA ASP A 13 -20.07 0.10 -1.16
C ASP A 13 -21.00 -0.36 -2.30
N LYS A 14 -21.15 0.47 -3.33
CA LYS A 14 -21.99 0.18 -4.52
C LYS A 14 -21.53 -1.06 -5.32
N LEU A 15 -20.28 -1.48 -5.16
CA LEU A 15 -19.69 -2.63 -5.86
C LEU A 15 -19.66 -3.89 -5.00
N GLU A 16 -20.05 -3.82 -3.72
CA GLU A 16 -19.98 -4.95 -2.79
C GLU A 16 -20.70 -6.20 -3.35
N ALA A 17 -21.94 -6.04 -3.81
CA ALA A 17 -22.73 -7.14 -4.34
C ALA A 17 -22.07 -7.81 -5.56
N VAL A 18 -21.45 -7.00 -6.44
CA VAL A 18 -20.74 -7.50 -7.62
C VAL A 18 -19.56 -8.38 -7.19
N TYR A 19 -18.71 -7.87 -6.30
CA TYR A 19 -17.55 -8.62 -5.82
C TYR A 19 -17.94 -9.87 -5.03
N ARG A 20 -18.99 -9.82 -4.21
CA ARG A 20 -19.48 -11.01 -3.48
C ARG A 20 -20.04 -12.08 -4.39
N SER A 21 -20.62 -11.69 -5.54
CA SER A 21 -21.14 -12.62 -6.54
C SER A 21 -20.08 -13.14 -7.52
N THR A 22 -18.86 -12.61 -7.47
CA THR A 22 -17.79 -12.94 -8.41
C THR A 22 -17.24 -14.34 -8.12
N THR A 23 -17.31 -15.22 -9.13
CA THR A 23 -16.67 -16.54 -9.07
C THR A 23 -15.16 -16.40 -9.24
N SER A 24 -14.40 -16.99 -8.32
CA SER A 24 -12.94 -16.96 -8.33
C SER A 24 -12.38 -18.29 -7.81
N SER A 25 -11.17 -18.62 -8.24
CA SER A 25 -10.38 -19.70 -7.64
C SER A 25 -9.84 -19.34 -6.25
N PHE A 26 -9.83 -18.05 -5.91
CA PHE A 26 -9.44 -17.56 -4.59
C PHE A 26 -10.64 -17.38 -3.69
N GLN A 27 -10.44 -17.57 -2.38
CA GLN A 27 -11.41 -17.08 -1.41
C GLN A 27 -11.37 -15.55 -1.37
N ILE A 28 -12.41 -14.89 -1.89
CA ILE A 28 -12.52 -13.43 -1.88
C ILE A 28 -13.22 -12.98 -0.58
N GLN A 29 -12.52 -12.18 0.22
CA GLN A 29 -13.10 -11.44 1.33
C GLN A 29 -13.32 -9.99 0.92
N VAL A 30 -14.59 -9.64 0.74
CA VAL A 30 -15.02 -8.30 0.32
C VAL A 30 -15.25 -7.41 1.52
N VAL A 31 -14.61 -6.24 1.50
CA VAL A 31 -14.64 -5.24 2.57
C VAL A 31 -15.13 -3.91 2.00
N PRO A 32 -16.36 -3.48 2.32
CA PRO A 32 -16.84 -2.16 1.89
C PRO A 32 -16.00 -1.03 2.50
N GLU A 33 -15.73 0.03 1.74
CA GLU A 33 -15.00 1.23 2.22
C GLU A 33 -15.62 1.80 3.51
N SER A 34 -16.96 1.87 3.59
CA SER A 34 -17.67 2.37 4.77
C SER A 34 -17.43 1.53 6.04
N SER A 35 -17.05 0.26 5.91
CA SER A 35 -16.76 -0.63 7.05
C SER A 35 -15.35 -0.44 7.61
N VAL A 36 -14.47 0.23 6.85
CA VAL A 36 -13.06 0.46 7.17
C VAL A 36 -12.85 1.88 7.70
N LEU A 37 -13.59 2.84 7.16
CA LEU A 37 -13.51 4.25 7.51
C LEU A 37 -14.21 4.55 8.84
N LEU A 38 -13.66 5.50 9.61
CA LEU A 38 -14.36 6.06 10.76
C LEU A 38 -15.54 6.94 10.31
N LYS A 39 -16.53 7.12 11.19
CA LYS A 39 -17.75 7.89 10.88
C LYS A 39 -17.42 9.32 10.43
N GLU A 40 -16.41 9.94 11.03
CA GLU A 40 -15.97 11.30 10.68
C GLU A 40 -15.30 11.33 9.29
N GLU A 41 -14.60 10.25 8.92
CA GLU A 41 -13.86 10.13 7.67
C GLU A 41 -14.80 9.93 6.47
N ILE A 42 -15.89 9.17 6.64
CA ILE A 42 -16.89 8.92 5.58
C ILE A 42 -17.39 10.23 4.96
N SER A 43 -17.63 11.25 5.78
CA SER A 43 -18.19 12.52 5.29
C SER A 43 -17.22 13.35 4.44
N SER A 44 -15.91 13.15 4.61
CA SER A 44 -14.86 13.90 3.89
C SER A 44 -14.12 13.07 2.85
N PHE A 45 -14.31 11.75 2.86
CA PHE A 45 -13.57 10.79 2.02
C PHE A 45 -13.66 11.10 0.52
N SER A 46 -14.85 11.45 0.03
CA SER A 46 -15.07 11.74 -1.39
C SER A 46 -14.37 13.01 -1.88
N ALA A 47 -13.99 13.92 -0.97
CA ALA A 47 -13.27 15.15 -1.27
C ALA A 47 -11.75 14.97 -1.28
N LEU A 48 -11.24 13.82 -0.84
CA LEU A 48 -9.80 13.51 -0.87
C LEU A 48 -9.34 13.23 -2.30
N ASP A 49 -8.10 13.59 -2.62
CA ASP A 49 -7.41 13.12 -3.82
C ASP A 49 -7.16 11.60 -3.78
N HIS A 50 -6.81 11.03 -4.92
CA HIS A 50 -6.63 9.58 -5.04
C HIS A 50 -5.57 9.02 -4.07
N GLN A 51 -4.44 9.71 -3.87
CA GLN A 51 -3.39 9.22 -2.98
C GLN A 51 -3.82 9.24 -1.52
N ARG A 52 -4.47 10.31 -1.07
CA ARG A 52 -4.98 10.38 0.31
C ARG A 52 -6.02 9.30 0.59
N ARG A 53 -6.90 8.98 -0.37
CA ARG A 53 -7.85 7.87 -0.24
C ARG A 53 -7.13 6.54 -0.06
N ASN A 54 -6.14 6.27 -0.91
CA ASN A 54 -5.33 5.06 -0.86
C ASN A 54 -4.61 4.91 0.48
N TYR A 55 -3.92 5.96 0.92
CA TYR A 55 -3.19 5.98 2.18
C TYR A 55 -4.13 5.71 3.36
N LEU A 56 -5.30 6.35 3.37
CA LEU A 56 -6.29 6.21 4.43
C LEU A 56 -6.91 4.80 4.44
N LEU A 57 -7.42 4.32 3.30
CA LEU A 57 -8.07 3.01 3.21
C LEU A 57 -7.10 1.89 3.59
N ARG A 58 -5.87 1.90 3.04
CA ARG A 58 -4.87 0.88 3.37
C ARG A 58 -4.43 0.97 4.83
N GLY A 59 -4.21 2.19 5.34
CA GLY A 59 -3.85 2.42 6.75
C GLY A 59 -4.92 1.98 7.76
N ARG A 60 -6.20 2.02 7.37
CA ARG A 60 -7.33 1.51 8.16
C ARG A 60 -7.49 0.00 8.00
N LEU A 61 -7.50 -0.50 6.76
CA LEU A 61 -7.71 -1.92 6.44
C LEU A 61 -6.64 -2.81 7.08
N ILE A 62 -5.38 -2.36 7.09
CA ILE A 62 -4.26 -3.10 7.66
C ILE A 62 -4.44 -3.40 9.17
N ARG A 63 -5.28 -2.65 9.87
CA ARG A 63 -5.55 -2.85 11.31
C ARG A 63 -6.66 -3.89 11.55
N SER A 64 -7.33 -4.35 10.51
CA SER A 64 -8.36 -5.39 10.62
C SER A 64 -7.75 -6.78 10.79
N ASP A 65 -8.40 -7.63 11.57
CA ASP A 65 -8.00 -9.03 11.79
C ASP A 65 -8.11 -9.88 10.52
N ILE A 66 -8.82 -9.39 9.52
CA ILE A 66 -8.90 -10.06 8.22
C ILE A 66 -7.58 -10.01 7.46
N VAL A 67 -6.66 -9.09 7.76
CA VAL A 67 -5.36 -9.02 7.07
C VAL A 67 -4.36 -9.89 7.83
N ASP A 68 -3.73 -10.84 7.12
CA ASP A 68 -2.71 -11.73 7.68
C ASP A 68 -1.45 -10.95 8.10
N SER A 69 -0.63 -11.56 8.96
CA SER A 69 0.62 -10.94 9.44
C SER A 69 1.62 -10.65 8.31
N GLN A 70 1.61 -11.47 7.26
CA GLN A 70 2.33 -11.25 6.03
C GLN A 70 1.40 -11.49 4.84
N PHE A 71 1.41 -10.57 3.89
CA PHE A 71 0.55 -10.63 2.71
C PHE A 71 1.22 -9.95 1.52
N ILE A 72 0.73 -10.21 0.32
CA ILE A 72 1.12 -9.47 -0.87
C ILE A 72 0.14 -8.31 -1.05
N MET A 73 0.65 -7.08 -1.04
CA MET A 73 -0.12 -5.90 -1.43
C MET A 73 0.02 -5.68 -2.93
N THR A 74 -1.10 -5.44 -3.60
CA THR A 74 -1.19 -5.27 -5.06
C THR A 74 -2.37 -4.38 -5.42
N ASP A 75 -2.28 -3.74 -6.58
CA ASP A 75 -3.41 -3.05 -7.22
C ASP A 75 -4.02 -3.96 -8.29
N ASP A 76 -5.20 -3.59 -8.81
CA ASP A 76 -6.01 -4.42 -9.72
C ASP A 76 -5.45 -4.46 -11.16
N ASP A 77 -4.55 -3.55 -11.50
CA ASP A 77 -3.83 -3.49 -12.76
C ASP A 77 -2.62 -4.44 -12.83
N ALA A 78 -2.15 -4.96 -11.69
CA ALA A 78 -0.98 -5.83 -11.60
C ALA A 78 -1.34 -7.33 -11.68
N ARG A 79 -1.52 -7.83 -12.91
CA ARG A 79 -1.91 -9.23 -13.16
C ARG A 79 -0.75 -10.08 -13.70
N PRO A 80 -0.33 -11.14 -12.98
CA PRO A 80 0.71 -12.05 -13.45
C PRO A 80 0.33 -12.76 -14.76
N LEU A 81 1.18 -12.68 -15.78
CA LEU A 81 1.00 -13.41 -17.05
C LEU A 81 1.39 -14.90 -16.95
N LYS A 82 2.14 -15.26 -15.92
CA LYS A 82 2.61 -16.62 -15.64
C LYS A 82 2.55 -16.88 -14.13
N PRO A 83 2.59 -18.15 -13.69
CA PRO A 83 2.79 -18.46 -12.28
C PRO A 83 4.04 -17.74 -11.74
N ILE A 84 3.85 -16.99 -10.67
CA ILE A 84 4.91 -16.33 -9.88
C ILE A 84 5.03 -17.11 -8.58
N SER A 85 6.25 -17.47 -8.22
CA SER A 85 6.62 -18.18 -7.00
C SER A 85 6.98 -17.21 -5.87
N LEU A 86 6.94 -17.70 -4.62
CA LEU A 86 7.15 -16.87 -3.44
C LEU A 86 8.58 -16.28 -3.35
N ASP A 87 9.56 -16.94 -3.97
CA ASP A 87 10.97 -16.51 -3.99
C ASP A 87 11.21 -15.20 -4.77
N ILE A 88 10.22 -14.74 -5.54
CA ILE A 88 10.23 -13.39 -6.11
C ILE A 88 10.07 -12.33 -5.01
N PHE A 89 9.35 -12.61 -3.93
CA PHE A 89 9.11 -11.65 -2.86
C PHE A 89 10.04 -11.86 -1.65
N ILE A 90 10.48 -13.11 -1.41
CA ILE A 90 11.35 -13.47 -0.28
C ILE A 90 12.61 -14.15 -0.79
N LYS A 91 13.79 -13.71 -0.34
CA LYS A 91 15.06 -14.39 -0.58
C LYS A 91 15.82 -14.52 0.72
N ASP A 92 16.31 -15.72 1.04
CA ASP A 92 17.10 -15.98 2.25
C ASP A 92 16.39 -15.50 3.54
N GLY A 93 15.07 -15.65 3.60
CA GLY A 93 14.24 -15.22 4.72
C GLY A 93 13.95 -13.71 4.79
N ARG A 94 14.42 -12.92 3.82
CA ARG A 94 14.25 -11.45 3.78
C ARG A 94 13.36 -11.01 2.62
N HIS A 95 12.62 -9.94 2.84
CA HIS A 95 11.71 -9.32 1.87
C HIS A 95 12.50 -8.56 0.81
N ARG A 96 12.18 -8.79 -0.45
CA ARG A 96 12.70 -7.99 -1.56
C ARG A 96 11.85 -6.73 -1.72
N ARG A 97 12.54 -5.62 -1.98
CA ARG A 97 11.93 -4.32 -2.25
C ARG A 97 12.19 -3.94 -3.70
N TYR A 98 11.13 -3.61 -4.44
CA TYR A 98 11.18 -3.27 -5.85
C TYR A 98 10.78 -1.82 -6.05
N PHE A 99 11.78 -0.95 -6.22
CA PHE A 99 11.58 0.46 -6.57
C PHE A 99 11.75 0.65 -8.08
N PHE A 100 11.17 1.74 -8.61
CA PHE A 100 11.27 2.07 -10.04
C PHE A 100 11.91 3.43 -10.31
N TYR A 101 12.06 4.27 -9.28
CA TYR A 101 12.56 5.63 -9.45
C TYR A 101 13.17 6.19 -8.17
N ASP A 102 14.03 7.20 -8.30
CA ASP A 102 14.51 8.04 -7.19
C ASP A 102 13.70 9.33 -7.15
N LEU A 103 12.99 9.59 -6.06
CA LEU A 103 12.10 10.74 -5.94
C LEU A 103 12.85 12.07 -5.96
N ALA A 104 14.13 12.10 -5.59
CA ALA A 104 14.93 13.34 -5.59
C ALA A 104 15.11 13.95 -6.98
N VAL A 105 14.98 13.13 -8.03
CA VAL A 105 15.08 13.56 -9.43
C VAL A 105 13.74 13.53 -10.16
N TRP A 106 12.61 13.42 -9.43
CA TRP A 106 11.28 13.44 -10.02
C TRP A 106 11.02 14.78 -10.73
N SER A 107 10.91 14.75 -12.06
CA SER A 107 10.88 15.97 -12.88
C SER A 107 9.48 16.43 -13.30
N SER A 108 8.44 15.64 -13.04
CA SER A 108 7.05 15.95 -13.44
C SER A 108 6.28 16.58 -12.28
N ASN A 109 5.32 17.46 -12.61
CA ASN A 109 4.46 18.16 -11.65
C ASN A 109 3.03 18.39 -12.20
N GLN A 110 2.58 17.51 -13.09
CA GLN A 110 1.38 17.73 -13.92
C GLN A 110 0.12 17.07 -13.34
N THR A 111 0.28 16.10 -12.45
CA THR A 111 -0.81 15.25 -11.97
C THR A 111 -0.88 15.19 -10.44
N GLU A 112 -2.01 14.72 -9.89
CA GLU A 112 -2.13 14.42 -8.46
C GLU A 112 -1.09 13.37 -8.03
N PHE A 113 -0.76 12.44 -8.92
CA PHE A 113 0.28 11.46 -8.67
C PHE A 113 1.65 12.13 -8.49
N ASP A 114 2.01 13.08 -9.36
CA ASP A 114 3.25 13.85 -9.26
C ASP A 114 3.32 14.65 -7.96
N ALA A 115 2.23 15.35 -7.61
CA ALA A 115 2.15 16.10 -6.36
C ALA A 115 2.44 15.22 -5.13
N GLY A 116 1.95 13.98 -5.18
CA GLY A 116 2.21 12.97 -4.18
C GLY A 116 3.63 12.41 -4.14
N GLN A 117 4.26 12.19 -5.30
CA GLN A 117 5.68 11.80 -5.36
C GLN A 117 6.56 12.91 -4.77
N ILE A 118 6.30 14.17 -5.11
CA ILE A 118 7.02 15.35 -4.59
C ILE A 118 6.84 15.47 -3.07
N ALA A 119 5.60 15.37 -2.59
CA ALA A 119 5.30 15.45 -1.16
C ALA A 119 5.94 14.29 -0.37
N THR A 120 5.89 13.08 -0.93
CA THR A 120 6.55 11.90 -0.34
C THR A 120 8.06 12.10 -0.27
N CYS A 121 8.69 12.62 -1.32
CA CYS A 121 10.12 12.93 -1.32
C CYS A 121 10.50 13.89 -0.18
N ALA A 122 9.76 15.00 -0.05
CA ALA A 122 10.05 16.01 0.95
C ALA A 122 9.90 15.49 2.39
N VAL A 123 8.90 14.63 2.62
CA VAL A 123 8.67 14.02 3.93
C VAL A 123 9.75 12.96 4.25
N LEU A 124 10.13 12.13 3.28
CA LEU A 124 11.21 11.15 3.48
C LEU A 124 12.56 11.82 3.73
N ASP A 125 12.87 12.89 3.00
CA ASP A 125 14.08 13.69 3.19
C ASP A 125 14.10 14.36 4.57
N TYR A 126 12.97 14.95 4.99
CA TYR A 126 12.82 15.53 6.33
C TYR A 126 13.07 14.51 7.46
N GLU A 127 12.65 13.26 7.26
CA GLU A 127 12.86 12.16 8.22
C GLU A 127 14.22 11.45 8.06
N ASN A 128 15.11 11.94 7.19
CA ASN A 128 16.42 11.36 6.87
C ASN A 128 16.35 9.90 6.39
N LEU A 129 15.35 9.59 5.56
CA LEU A 129 15.15 8.26 4.97
C LEU A 129 15.57 8.23 3.51
N GLU A 130 15.74 7.02 2.97
CA GLU A 130 15.77 6.83 1.52
C GLU A 130 14.50 7.44 0.88
N HIS A 131 14.63 7.96 -0.32
CA HIS A 131 13.53 8.57 -1.08
C HIS A 131 13.28 7.83 -2.40
N LEU A 132 13.29 6.50 -2.36
CA LEU A 132 12.99 5.69 -3.53
C LEU A 132 11.47 5.58 -3.73
N SER A 133 11.03 5.58 -4.99
CA SER A 133 9.62 5.39 -5.33
C SER A 133 9.29 3.92 -5.53
N TYR A 134 8.31 3.44 -4.77
CA TYR A 134 7.77 2.09 -4.84
C TYR A 134 6.39 2.03 -5.50
N ALA A 135 5.88 3.15 -5.99
CA ALA A 135 4.54 3.30 -6.59
C ALA A 135 4.41 2.72 -8.02
N SER A 136 5.14 1.66 -8.37
CA SER A 136 5.04 0.99 -9.67
C SER A 136 3.86 0.01 -9.77
N HIS A 137 3.08 -0.12 -8.69
CA HIS A 137 2.01 -1.11 -8.53
C HIS A 137 2.47 -2.58 -8.66
N MET A 138 3.77 -2.85 -8.73
CA MET A 138 4.29 -4.22 -8.74
C MET A 138 3.93 -4.91 -7.42
N PRO A 139 3.30 -6.09 -7.37
CA PRO A 139 2.94 -6.71 -6.10
C PRO A 139 4.16 -6.85 -5.18
N GLN A 140 4.04 -6.55 -3.89
CA GLN A 140 5.14 -6.69 -2.93
C GLN A 140 4.67 -7.28 -1.61
N ILE A 141 5.57 -8.00 -0.94
CA ILE A 141 5.29 -8.55 0.39
C ILE A 141 5.35 -7.46 1.45
N ILE A 142 4.38 -7.48 2.35
CA ILE A 142 4.22 -6.55 3.46
C ILE A 142 4.18 -7.34 4.76
N ASP A 143 4.90 -6.86 5.76
CA ASP A 143 4.72 -7.22 7.16
C ASP A 143 3.70 -6.26 7.79
N LYS A 144 2.59 -6.82 8.29
CA LYS A 144 1.47 -6.07 8.87
C LYS A 144 1.90 -5.18 10.03
N ALA A 145 2.74 -5.68 10.92
CA ALA A 145 3.15 -4.95 12.12
C ALA A 145 4.00 -3.73 11.72
N MET A 146 4.97 -3.91 10.83
CA MET A 146 5.79 -2.81 10.33
C MET A 146 4.98 -1.81 9.48
N PHE A 147 3.95 -2.26 8.75
CA PHE A 147 3.08 -1.34 8.02
C PHE A 147 2.20 -0.50 8.95
N ILE A 148 1.70 -1.10 10.03
CA ILE A 148 0.99 -0.39 11.09
C ILE A 148 1.89 0.68 11.71
N GLU A 149 3.13 0.31 12.07
CA GLU A 149 4.13 1.21 12.65
C GLU A 149 4.50 2.36 11.70
N THR A 150 4.73 2.05 10.42
CA THR A 150 4.94 3.05 9.36
C THR A 150 3.78 4.03 9.30
N ASN A 151 2.55 3.52 9.26
CA ASN A 151 1.36 4.36 9.16
C ASN A 151 1.21 5.29 10.36
N ASP A 152 1.52 4.80 11.57
CA ASP A 152 1.52 5.61 12.80
C ASP A 152 2.61 6.68 12.76
N PHE A 153 3.83 6.33 12.35
CA PHE A 153 4.97 7.24 12.21
C PHE A 153 4.66 8.42 11.29
N PHE A 154 4.11 8.15 10.09
CA PHE A 154 3.80 9.19 9.11
C PHE A 154 2.41 9.82 9.26
N SER A 155 1.61 9.41 10.25
CA SER A 155 0.20 9.83 10.38
C SER A 155 0.01 11.36 10.39
N ARG A 156 0.91 12.10 11.04
CA ARG A 156 0.88 13.58 11.09
C ARG A 156 1.16 14.20 9.73
N HIS A 157 2.10 13.63 8.98
CA HIS A 157 2.46 14.10 7.64
C HIS A 157 1.34 13.79 6.65
N ALA A 158 0.81 12.57 6.67
CA ALA A 158 -0.28 12.12 5.80
C ALA A 158 -1.57 12.94 5.95
N LYS A 159 -1.79 13.56 7.11
CA LYS A 159 -2.92 14.48 7.33
C LYS A 159 -2.81 15.73 6.45
N ASN A 160 -1.59 16.25 6.26
CA ASN A 160 -1.35 17.52 5.59
C ASN A 160 -0.86 17.35 4.15
N HIS A 161 -0.30 16.18 3.80
CA HIS A 161 0.36 15.93 2.53
C HIS A 161 -0.17 14.64 1.87
N PRO A 162 -0.35 14.62 0.53
CA PRO A 162 -0.62 13.38 -0.19
C PRO A 162 0.66 12.54 -0.19
N LEU A 163 0.66 11.44 0.55
CA LEU A 163 1.80 10.53 0.62
C LEU A 163 1.48 9.23 -0.12
N CYS A 164 2.52 8.60 -0.66
CA CYS A 164 2.45 7.25 -1.18
C CYS A 164 2.76 6.24 -0.07
N GLU A 165 1.78 5.43 0.29
CA GLU A 165 1.86 4.46 1.39
C GLU A 165 2.86 3.33 1.12
N TRP A 166 3.11 2.99 -0.14
CA TRP A 166 4.14 2.04 -0.51
C TRP A 166 5.53 2.62 -0.27
N SER A 167 5.75 3.84 -0.76
CA SER A 167 7.04 4.49 -0.63
C SER A 167 7.35 4.85 0.82
N THR A 168 6.36 5.23 1.64
CA THR A 168 6.61 5.41 3.07
C THR A 168 7.03 4.10 3.74
N TYR A 169 6.33 2.98 3.46
CA TYR A 169 6.67 1.67 4.03
C TYR A 169 8.06 1.18 3.62
N PHE A 170 8.35 1.15 2.32
CA PHE A 170 9.58 0.52 1.82
C PHE A 170 10.85 1.35 2.01
N ASN A 171 10.74 2.63 2.36
CA ASN A 171 11.88 3.44 2.82
C ASN A 171 12.02 3.45 4.36
N TYR A 172 10.92 3.27 5.11
CA TYR A 172 10.94 3.27 6.58
C TYR A 172 11.25 1.90 7.19
N ALA A 173 10.53 0.84 6.82
CA ALA A 173 10.70 -0.48 7.41
C ALA A 173 12.16 -1.01 7.37
N PRO A 174 12.93 -0.86 6.28
CA PRO A 174 14.34 -1.28 6.26
C PRO A 174 15.28 -0.36 7.05
N SER A 175 14.90 0.89 7.35
CA SER A 175 15.73 1.76 8.20
C SER A 175 15.70 1.34 9.66
N ILE A 176 14.60 0.70 10.10
CA ILE A 176 14.43 0.20 11.47
C ILE A 176 14.64 -1.32 11.62
N SER A 177 14.53 -2.09 10.54
CA SER A 177 14.69 -3.55 10.55
C SER A 177 15.46 -4.05 9.32
N PRO A 178 16.71 -3.60 9.11
CA PRO A 178 17.49 -3.90 7.90
C PRO A 178 17.71 -5.41 7.69
N GLU A 179 17.70 -6.21 8.76
CA GLU A 179 17.84 -7.67 8.69
C GLU A 179 16.66 -8.38 8.03
N LYS A 180 15.49 -7.74 7.94
CA LYS A 180 14.28 -8.28 7.31
C LYS A 180 14.19 -7.99 5.82
N PHE A 181 15.05 -7.12 5.28
CA PHE A 181 14.97 -6.67 3.89
C PHE A 181 16.28 -6.91 3.13
N HIS A 182 16.15 -7.00 1.80
CA HIS A 182 17.25 -6.80 0.86
C HIS A 182 17.24 -5.36 0.32
#